data_AF-K7RX06-F1
#
_entry.id   AF-K7RX06-F1
#
_cell.length_a   1.000
_cell.length_b   1.000
_cell.length_c   1.000
_cell.angle_alpha   90.00
_cell.angle_beta   90.00
_cell.angle_gamma   90.00
#
_symmetry.space_group_name_H-M   'P 1'
#
loop_
_entity.id
_entity.type
_entity.pdbx_description
1 polymer ?
#
loop_
_entity_poly.entity_id
_entity_poly.type
_entity_poly.pdbx_seq_one_letter_code
_entity_poly.pdbx_strand_id
1 'polypeptide(L)'
;MTEPTTTGGASAAGLKMIAGTMPMALIMLAIAMGFALEPEPDGDPMLGWILAVAAPVVSLVLARVASTRTVQVSEPSGLYQDYVSSFFMTMAMAEGPGLLLVAAGFVMGLSSVQVASGLVLTAVVVWFTVRPTRQRAENFAYRALGAGADVRAFVEQF
;
A
#
# COMPACT_ATOMS: atom_id res chain seq x y z
N MET A 1 4.80 20.13 35.96
CA MET A 1 3.84 20.09 34.84
C MET A 1 4.66 20.00 33.56
N THR A 2 4.87 18.79 33.07
CA THR A 2 5.51 18.54 31.77
C THR A 2 4.41 18.47 30.73
N GLU A 3 4.47 19.35 29.74
CA GLU A 3 3.55 19.35 28.59
C GLU A 3 3.52 17.96 27.93
N PRO A 4 2.35 17.45 27.52
CA PRO A 4 2.28 16.19 26.79
C PRO A 4 2.93 16.41 25.43
N THR A 5 4.03 15.71 25.22
CA THR A 5 4.81 15.70 24.00
C THR A 5 3.90 15.44 22.80
N THR A 6 3.89 16.37 21.86
CA THR A 6 3.19 16.35 20.57
C THR A 6 3.73 15.31 19.59
N THR A 7 4.30 14.20 20.09
CA THR A 7 4.89 13.11 19.31
C THR A 7 3.85 12.30 18.53
N GLY A 8 2.57 12.30 18.96
CA GLY A 8 1.50 11.59 18.28
C GLY A 8 1.19 12.11 16.85
N GLY A 9 1.15 13.43 16.66
CA GLY A 9 0.82 14.04 15.35
C GLY A 9 1.91 13.88 14.29
N ALA A 10 3.19 13.85 14.71
CA ALA A 10 4.31 13.60 13.81
C ALA A 10 4.32 12.17 13.25
N SER A 11 3.78 11.22 14.03
CA SER A 11 3.76 9.79 13.72
C SER A 11 2.80 9.44 12.56
N ALA A 12 1.57 9.96 12.59
CA ALA A 12 0.58 9.77 11.54
C ALA A 12 0.92 10.55 10.25
N ALA A 13 1.56 11.71 10.37
CA ALA A 13 2.06 12.47 9.23
C ALA A 13 3.12 11.67 8.44
N GLY A 14 4.02 10.98 9.15
CA GLY A 14 5.00 10.05 8.56
C GLY A 14 4.33 8.95 7.73
N LEU A 15 3.35 8.26 8.31
CA LEU A 15 2.60 7.21 7.60
C LEU A 15 1.83 7.75 6.38
N LYS A 16 1.25 8.94 6.48
CA LYS A 16 0.56 9.62 5.35
C LYS A 16 1.54 9.94 4.22
N MET A 17 2.75 10.41 4.55
CA MET A 17 3.79 10.69 3.56
C MET A 17 4.20 9.41 2.83
N ILE A 18 4.52 8.33 3.56
CA ILE A 18 4.93 7.06 2.95
C ILE A 18 3.80 6.46 2.09
N ALA A 19 2.56 6.52 2.58
CA ALA A 19 1.39 6.06 1.81
C ALA A 19 1.19 6.85 0.50
N GLY A 20 1.64 8.10 0.42
CA GLY A 20 1.60 8.90 -0.80
C GLY A 20 2.79 8.67 -1.72
N THR A 21 3.99 8.44 -1.17
CA THR A 21 5.19 8.27 -1.99
C THR A 21 5.17 6.99 -2.81
N MET A 22 4.58 5.90 -2.32
CA MET A 22 4.65 4.63 -3.04
C MET A 22 3.78 4.55 -4.29
N PRO A 23 2.48 4.93 -4.27
CA PRO A 23 1.70 5.07 -5.50
C PRO A 23 2.36 6.03 -6.50
N MET A 24 2.96 7.12 -5.99
CA MET A 24 3.70 8.07 -6.82
C MET A 24 4.92 7.41 -7.46
N ALA A 25 5.67 6.58 -6.74
CA ALA A 25 6.81 5.85 -7.28
C ALA A 25 6.38 4.88 -8.40
N LEU A 26 5.27 4.15 -8.23
CA LEU A 26 4.71 3.29 -9.27
C LEU A 26 4.27 4.09 -10.52
N ILE A 27 3.67 5.26 -10.32
CA ILE A 27 3.29 6.16 -11.43
C ILE A 27 4.55 6.70 -12.13
N MET A 28 5.55 7.15 -11.38
CA MET A 28 6.82 7.63 -11.95
C MET A 28 7.54 6.53 -12.72
N LEU A 29 7.49 5.28 -12.24
CA LEU A 29 8.01 4.12 -12.96
C LEU A 29 7.23 3.87 -14.27
N ALA A 30 5.89 3.96 -14.23
CA ALA A 30 5.06 3.85 -15.42
C ALA A 30 5.40 4.92 -16.47
N ILE A 31 5.58 6.17 -16.03
CA ILE A 31 6.02 7.29 -16.88
C ILE A 31 7.41 7.01 -17.45
N ALA A 32 8.37 6.59 -16.62
CA ALA A 32 9.72 6.29 -17.05
C ALA A 32 9.74 5.20 -18.14
N MET A 33 8.94 4.15 -18.01
CA MET A 33 8.82 3.13 -19.07
C MET A 33 8.20 3.69 -20.35
N GLY A 34 7.23 4.60 -20.25
CA GLY A 34 6.64 5.25 -21.41
C GLY A 34 7.61 6.14 -22.20
N PHE A 35 8.64 6.68 -21.55
CA PHE A 35 9.67 7.50 -22.19
C PHE A 35 10.97 6.76 -22.53
N ALA A 36 11.31 5.70 -21.79
CA ALA A 36 12.61 5.02 -21.89
C ALA A 36 12.58 3.69 -22.66
N LEU A 37 11.41 3.13 -22.95
CA LEU A 37 11.27 1.84 -23.61
C LEU A 37 10.45 1.97 -24.91
N GLU A 38 11.18 2.09 -26.03
CA GLU A 38 10.70 1.78 -27.38
C GLU A 38 11.20 0.40 -27.90
N PRO A 39 11.25 -0.71 -27.13
CA PRO A 39 11.35 -2.00 -27.79
C PRO A 39 10.00 -2.26 -28.48
N GLU A 40 10.03 -2.59 -29.77
CA GLU A 40 8.87 -3.17 -30.42
C GLU A 40 8.39 -4.36 -29.58
N PRO A 41 7.10 -4.42 -29.21
CA PRO A 41 6.58 -5.52 -28.42
C PRO A 41 6.69 -6.82 -29.24
N ASP A 42 7.43 -7.79 -28.70
CA ASP A 42 7.61 -9.13 -29.29
C ASP A 42 6.72 -10.18 -28.59
N GLY A 43 6.13 -9.81 -27.44
CA GLY A 43 5.22 -10.64 -26.66
C GLY A 43 3.76 -10.61 -27.13
N ASP A 44 2.99 -11.64 -26.75
CA ASP A 44 1.55 -11.71 -27.02
C ASP A 44 0.80 -10.55 -26.32
N PRO A 45 0.11 -9.68 -27.08
CA PRO A 45 -0.62 -8.55 -26.51
C PRO A 45 -1.74 -8.98 -25.57
N MET A 46 -2.33 -10.16 -25.74
CA MET A 46 -3.39 -10.65 -24.86
C MET A 46 -2.85 -10.95 -23.45
N LEU A 47 -1.65 -11.53 -23.35
CA LEU A 47 -0.98 -11.78 -22.08
C LEU A 47 -0.69 -10.48 -21.33
N GLY A 48 -0.26 -9.43 -22.04
CA GLY A 48 0.01 -8.14 -21.44
C GLY A 48 -1.22 -7.50 -20.79
N TRP A 49 -2.38 -7.55 -21.46
CA TRP A 49 -3.63 -7.05 -20.87
C TRP A 49 -4.13 -7.90 -19.70
N ILE A 50 -3.99 -9.23 -19.79
CA ILE A 50 -4.35 -10.13 -18.69
C ILE A 50 -3.52 -9.78 -17.46
N LEU A 51 -2.20 -9.62 -17.60
CA LEU A 51 -1.31 -9.29 -16.49
C LEU A 51 -1.56 -7.87 -15.96
N ALA A 52 -1.84 -6.90 -16.85
CA ALA A 52 -2.17 -5.53 -16.46
C ALA A 52 -3.44 -5.44 -15.59
N VAL A 53 -4.42 -6.32 -15.83
CA VAL A 53 -5.63 -6.43 -14.99
C VAL A 53 -5.41 -7.32 -13.78
N ALA A 54 -4.65 -8.41 -13.91
CA ALA A 54 -4.38 -9.33 -12.82
C ALA A 54 -3.60 -8.67 -11.68
N ALA A 55 -2.60 -7.83 -12.00
CA ALA A 55 -1.78 -7.13 -11.00
C ALA A 55 -2.63 -6.35 -9.97
N PRO A 56 -3.49 -5.38 -10.36
CA PRO A 56 -4.31 -4.64 -9.40
C PRO A 56 -5.33 -5.51 -8.66
N VAL A 57 -5.88 -6.55 -9.31
CA VAL A 57 -6.81 -7.50 -8.65
C VAL A 57 -6.09 -8.29 -7.56
N VAL A 58 -4.93 -8.84 -7.87
CA VAL A 58 -4.10 -9.60 -6.91
C VAL A 58 -3.62 -8.67 -5.78
N SER A 59 -3.21 -7.45 -6.09
CA SER A 59 -2.86 -6.42 -5.08
C SER A 59 -4.01 -6.18 -4.10
N LEU A 60 -5.23 -6.03 -4.60
CA LEU A 60 -6.41 -5.83 -3.76
C LEU A 60 -6.67 -7.03 -2.86
N VAL A 61 -6.59 -8.25 -3.41
CA VAL A 61 -6.79 -9.49 -2.65
C VAL A 61 -5.71 -9.64 -1.56
N LEU A 62 -4.43 -9.50 -1.91
CA LEU A 62 -3.32 -9.65 -0.98
C LEU A 62 -3.39 -8.61 0.14
N ALA A 63 -3.75 -7.37 -0.18
CA ALA A 63 -3.89 -6.32 0.83
C ALA A 63 -5.10 -6.54 1.75
N ARG A 64 -6.19 -7.15 1.24
CA ARG A 64 -7.30 -7.63 2.10
C ARG A 64 -6.88 -8.78 3.01
N VAL A 65 -6.07 -9.71 2.52
CA VAL A 65 -5.53 -10.80 3.34
C VAL A 65 -4.59 -10.25 4.42
N ALA A 66 -3.74 -9.28 4.08
CA ALA A 66 -2.85 -8.63 5.05
C ALA A 66 -3.65 -7.88 6.14
N SER A 67 -4.67 -7.11 5.76
CA SER A 67 -5.49 -6.33 6.71
C SER A 67 -6.46 -7.16 7.57
N THR A 68 -6.62 -8.46 7.27
CA THR A 68 -7.43 -9.39 8.08
C THR A 68 -6.60 -10.21 9.07
N ARG A 69 -5.27 -10.17 9.01
CA ARG A 69 -4.43 -10.78 10.05
C ARG A 69 -4.69 -10.06 11.39
N THR A 70 -5.20 -10.82 12.35
CA THR A 70 -5.35 -10.37 13.74
C THR A 70 -3.97 -10.22 14.37
N VAL A 71 -3.61 -8.99 14.72
CA VAL A 71 -2.46 -8.70 15.58
C VAL A 71 -2.99 -8.65 17.00
N GLN A 72 -2.59 -9.61 17.84
CA GLN A 72 -2.86 -9.54 19.27
C GLN A 72 -1.88 -8.55 19.89
N VAL A 73 -2.39 -7.41 20.33
CA VAL A 73 -1.60 -6.40 21.02
C VAL A 73 -1.73 -6.67 22.51
N SER A 74 -0.65 -7.10 23.15
CA SER A 74 -0.65 -7.45 24.58
C SER A 74 -0.68 -6.22 25.49
N GLU A 75 -0.17 -5.08 25.03
CA GLU A 75 -0.05 -3.84 25.82
C GLU A 75 -0.40 -2.59 24.99
N PRO A 76 -1.10 -1.59 25.56
CA PRO A 76 -1.45 -0.35 24.86
C PRO A 76 -0.25 0.44 24.30
N SER A 77 0.90 0.33 24.95
CA SER A 77 2.17 0.93 24.54
C SER A 77 2.68 0.42 23.18
N GLY A 78 2.33 -0.81 22.80
CA GLY A 78 2.73 -1.45 21.54
C GLY A 78 1.84 -1.14 20.34
N LEU A 79 0.66 -0.54 20.57
CA LEU A 79 -0.39 -0.42 19.54
C LEU A 79 0.06 0.38 18.31
N TYR A 80 0.87 1.42 18.49
CA TYR A 80 1.43 2.18 17.36
C TYR A 80 2.43 1.35 16.55
N GLN A 81 3.35 0.65 17.20
CA GLN A 81 4.37 -0.16 16.52
C GLN A 81 3.72 -1.31 15.73
N ASP A 82 2.69 -1.94 16.31
CA ASP A 82 1.92 -2.99 15.65
C ASP A 82 1.08 -2.47 14.49
N TYR A 83 0.50 -1.26 14.61
CA TYR A 83 -0.18 -0.59 13.51
C TYR A 83 0.79 -0.28 12.35
N VAL A 84 1.99 0.24 12.66
CA VAL A 84 3.02 0.53 11.66
C VAL A 84 3.48 -0.76 10.96
N SER A 85 3.69 -1.84 11.71
CA SER A 85 4.03 -3.16 11.16
C SER A 85 2.94 -3.67 10.21
N SER A 86 1.68 -3.63 10.65
CA SER A 86 0.52 -4.01 9.82
C SER A 86 0.40 -3.13 8.56
N PHE A 87 0.69 -1.84 8.69
CA PHE A 87 0.69 -0.89 7.57
C PHE A 87 1.74 -1.26 6.52
N PHE A 88 3.00 -1.46 6.91
CA PHE A 88 4.06 -1.83 5.97
C PHE A 88 3.84 -3.22 5.36
N MET A 89 3.32 -4.17 6.13
CA MET A 89 2.97 -5.47 5.59
C MET A 89 1.87 -5.37 4.53
N THR A 90 0.82 -4.58 4.81
CA THR A 90 -0.28 -4.36 3.85
C THR A 90 0.21 -3.63 2.60
N MET A 91 1.10 -2.65 2.76
CA MET A 91 1.74 -1.91 1.69
C MET A 91 2.56 -2.82 0.77
N ALA A 92 3.49 -3.60 1.33
CA ALA A 92 4.33 -4.52 0.56
C ALA A 92 3.49 -5.54 -0.23
N MET A 93 2.43 -6.07 0.39
CA MET A 93 1.50 -7.00 -0.25
C MET A 93 0.66 -6.35 -1.36
N ALA A 94 0.30 -5.08 -1.21
CA ALA A 94 -0.43 -4.32 -2.22
C ALA A 94 0.45 -3.95 -3.43
N GLU A 95 1.73 -3.64 -3.21
CA GLU A 95 2.62 -3.12 -4.25
C GLU A 95 3.34 -4.24 -5.03
N GLY A 96 3.63 -5.36 -4.36
CA GLY A 96 4.37 -6.49 -4.95
C GLY A 96 3.88 -6.93 -6.33
N PRO A 97 2.57 -7.12 -6.57
CA PRO A 97 2.06 -7.52 -7.88
C PRO A 97 2.35 -6.50 -8.98
N GLY A 98 2.38 -5.20 -8.67
CA GLY A 98 2.75 -4.16 -9.63
C GLY A 98 4.22 -4.25 -10.05
N LEU A 99 5.11 -4.53 -9.11
CA LEU A 99 6.53 -4.75 -9.42
C LEU A 99 6.76 -6.04 -10.20
N LEU A 100 6.01 -7.10 -9.88
CA LEU A 100 6.05 -8.35 -10.65
C LEU A 100 5.55 -8.18 -12.08
N LEU A 101 4.55 -7.32 -12.30
CA LEU A 101 4.10 -6.97 -13.65
C LEU A 101 5.23 -6.33 -14.47
N VAL A 102 6.05 -5.46 -13.85
CA VAL A 102 7.21 -4.85 -14.53
C VAL A 102 8.23 -5.92 -14.90
N ALA A 103 8.57 -6.81 -13.97
CA ALA A 103 9.48 -7.92 -14.24
C ALA A 103 8.96 -8.83 -15.36
N ALA A 104 7.67 -9.18 -15.34
CA ALA A 104 7.03 -9.95 -16.41
C ALA A 104 7.06 -9.21 -17.75
N GLY A 105 6.86 -7.89 -17.73
CA GLY A 105 6.97 -7.02 -18.90
C GLY A 105 8.32 -7.12 -19.59
N PHE A 106 9.41 -7.04 -18.82
CA PHE A 106 10.77 -7.19 -19.35
C PHE A 106 11.07 -8.61 -19.85
N VAL A 107 10.66 -9.65 -19.11
CA VAL A 107 10.96 -11.05 -19.45
C VAL A 107 10.18 -11.52 -20.68
N MET A 108 8.92 -11.09 -20.82
CA MET A 108 8.00 -11.53 -21.87
C MET A 108 7.92 -10.58 -23.06
N GLY A 109 8.68 -9.47 -23.06
CA GLY A 109 8.67 -8.49 -24.16
C GLY A 109 7.32 -7.80 -24.35
N LEU A 110 6.61 -7.49 -23.25
CA LEU A 110 5.27 -6.90 -23.31
C LEU A 110 5.31 -5.42 -23.69
N SER A 111 4.19 -4.92 -24.23
CA SER A 111 4.05 -3.51 -24.57
C SER A 111 4.17 -2.62 -23.32
N SER A 112 4.98 -1.57 -23.41
CA SER A 112 5.16 -0.57 -22.36
C SER A 112 3.84 0.07 -21.93
N VAL A 113 2.89 0.25 -22.87
CA VAL A 113 1.53 0.77 -22.58
C VAL A 113 0.76 -0.16 -21.66
N GLN A 114 0.84 -1.48 -21.89
CA GLN A 114 0.14 -2.48 -21.08
C GLN A 114 0.71 -2.52 -19.67
N VAL A 115 2.03 -2.60 -19.54
CA VAL A 115 2.71 -2.61 -18.24
C VAL A 115 2.47 -1.29 -17.49
N ALA A 116 2.56 -0.14 -18.16
CA ALA A 116 2.30 1.17 -17.57
C ALA A 116 0.86 1.32 -17.09
N SER A 117 -0.12 0.87 -17.88
CA SER A 117 -1.53 0.92 -17.47
C SER A 117 -1.79 0.06 -16.23
N GLY A 118 -1.23 -1.16 -16.17
CA GLY A 118 -1.34 -2.02 -15.01
C GLY A 118 -0.64 -1.45 -13.76
N LEU A 119 0.50 -0.78 -13.93
CA LEU A 119 1.18 -0.05 -12.86
C LEU A 119 0.33 1.08 -12.30
N VAL A 120 -0.29 1.90 -13.16
CA VAL A 120 -1.16 3.00 -12.73
C VAL A 120 -2.39 2.45 -11.99
N LEU A 121 -3.02 1.40 -12.51
CA LEU A 121 -4.14 0.75 -11.82
C LEU A 121 -3.71 0.18 -10.46
N THR A 122 -2.53 -0.43 -10.39
CA THR A 122 -1.97 -0.93 -9.13
C THR A 122 -1.71 0.20 -8.15
N ALA A 123 -1.14 1.32 -8.60
CA ALA A 123 -0.91 2.51 -7.78
C ALA A 123 -2.21 3.05 -7.17
N VAL A 124 -3.30 3.07 -7.96
CA VAL A 124 -4.63 3.45 -7.48
C VAL A 124 -5.11 2.49 -6.38
N VAL A 125 -4.98 1.18 -6.58
CA VAL A 125 -5.34 0.17 -5.57
C VAL A 125 -4.51 0.33 -4.29
N VAL A 126 -3.20 0.53 -4.41
CA VAL A 126 -2.28 0.75 -3.29
C VAL A 126 -2.71 2.00 -2.51
N TRP A 127 -2.92 3.12 -3.20
CA TRP A 127 -3.38 4.36 -2.57
C TRP A 127 -4.67 4.14 -1.78
N PHE A 128 -5.70 3.57 -2.40
CA PHE A 128 -6.96 3.32 -1.70
C PHE A 128 -6.81 2.34 -0.55
N THR A 129 -5.92 1.36 -0.62
CA THR A 129 -5.80 0.32 0.40
C THR A 129 -4.92 0.72 1.58
N VAL A 130 -3.87 1.50 1.33
CA VAL A 130 -2.84 1.83 2.32
C VAL A 130 -3.08 3.19 2.98
N ARG A 131 -3.89 4.08 2.37
CA ARG A 131 -4.18 5.41 2.93
C ARG A 131 -4.56 5.33 4.42
N PRO A 132 -3.75 5.91 5.32
CA PRO A 132 -4.07 5.90 6.74
C PRO A 132 -5.22 6.88 6.96
N THR A 133 -6.36 6.34 7.41
CA THR A 133 -7.56 7.12 7.74
C THR A 133 -7.92 6.86 9.19
N ARG A 134 -8.55 7.86 9.84
CA ARG A 134 -9.05 7.74 11.21
C ARG A 134 -9.90 6.47 11.40
N GLN A 135 -10.77 6.17 10.44
CA GLN A 135 -11.62 4.97 10.46
C GLN A 135 -10.82 3.66 10.43
N ARG A 136 -9.67 3.62 9.73
CA ARG A 136 -8.79 2.43 9.72
C ARG A 136 -8.03 2.26 11.02
N ALA A 137 -7.51 3.36 11.57
CA ALA A 137 -6.87 3.37 12.89
C ALA A 137 -7.86 2.90 13.98
N GLU A 138 -9.09 3.39 13.92
CA GLU A 138 -10.18 2.98 14.82
C GLU A 138 -10.49 1.49 14.68
N ASN A 139 -10.72 1.00 13.46
CA ASN A 139 -10.98 -0.42 13.23
C ASN A 139 -9.82 -1.33 13.69
N PHE A 140 -8.58 -0.89 13.55
CA PHE A 140 -7.41 -1.63 14.03
C PHE A 140 -7.38 -1.68 15.55
N ALA A 141 -7.49 -0.53 16.21
CA ALA A 141 -7.43 -0.41 17.65
C ALA A 141 -8.57 -1.17 18.36
N TYR A 142 -9.80 -1.11 17.82
CA TYR A 142 -10.93 -1.90 18.33
C TYR A 142 -10.70 -3.41 18.20
N ARG A 143 -10.09 -3.88 17.11
CA ARG A 143 -9.77 -5.31 16.94
C ARG A 143 -8.65 -5.77 17.86
N ALA A 144 -7.69 -4.89 18.15
CA ALA A 144 -6.49 -5.19 18.92
C ALA A 144 -6.74 -5.20 20.44
N LEU A 145 -7.42 -4.17 20.98
CA LEU A 145 -7.58 -3.98 22.43
C LEU A 145 -9.04 -3.85 22.89
N GLY A 146 -10.02 -3.78 21.98
CA GLY A 146 -11.42 -3.51 22.32
C GLY A 146 -11.73 -2.02 22.49
N ALA A 147 -12.79 -1.67 23.24
CA ALA A 147 -13.18 -0.28 23.50
C ALA A 147 -12.47 0.27 24.74
N GLY A 148 -11.84 1.45 24.66
CA GLY A 148 -11.14 2.05 25.80
C GLY A 148 -10.63 3.48 25.57
N ALA A 149 -10.14 4.12 26.63
CA ALA A 149 -9.55 5.46 26.57
C ALA A 149 -8.27 5.49 25.72
N ASP A 150 -7.46 4.43 25.80
CA ASP A 150 -6.23 4.29 25.02
C ASP A 150 -6.48 4.22 23.50
N VAL A 151 -7.60 3.61 23.10
CA VAL A 151 -8.05 3.57 21.71
C VAL A 151 -8.41 4.96 21.20
N ARG A 152 -9.09 5.77 22.02
CA ARG A 152 -9.43 7.16 21.63
C ARG A 152 -8.17 8.01 21.49
N ALA A 153 -7.25 7.92 22.44
CA ALA A 153 -5.99 8.65 22.43
C ALA A 153 -5.10 8.28 21.22
N PHE A 154 -5.16 7.03 20.74
CA PHE A 154 -4.51 6.60 19.50
C PHE A 154 -5.22 7.15 18.25
N VAL A 155 -6.54 7.02 18.17
CA VAL A 155 -7.33 7.44 17.00
C VAL A 155 -7.28 8.95 16.77
N GLU A 156 -7.18 9.74 17.84
CA GLU A 156 -7.04 11.20 17.78
C GLU A 156 -5.73 11.67 17.12
N GLN A 157 -4.76 10.78 16.91
CA GLN A 157 -3.50 11.09 16.23
C GLN A 157 -3.61 11.10 14.70
N PHE A 158 -4.73 10.61 14.13
CA PHE A 158 -4.94 10.39 12.68
C PHE A 158 -5.93 11.35 12.03
#